data_AF-A0A358D4E8-F1
#
_entry.id   AF-A0A358D4E8-F1
#
_cell.length_a   1.000
_cell.length_b   1.000
_cell.length_c   1.000
_cell.angle_alpha   90.00
_cell.angle_beta   90.00
_cell.angle_gamma   90.00
#
_symmetry.space_group_name_H-M   'P 1'
#
loop_
_entity.id
_entity.type
_entity.pdbx_description
1 polymer ?
#
loop_
_entity_poly.entity_id
_entity_poly.type
_entity_poly.pdbx_seq_one_letter_code
_entity_poly.pdbx_strand_id
1 'polypeptide(L)'
;MLIEESRTPVTVGSGCSLTGGSWYSAFDGTETIDPSKFDIDHMVPLKEAWDSGAWGWSPERRQAFANDMSIPESLIAVSASSNRSKGASDPAEWLPPRKEFHCRYVDAWIEVKQRWNLSMDQAEHDAIAEVRANC
;
A
#
# COMPACT_ATOMS: atom_id res chain seq x y z
N MET A 1 -2.96 3.16 10.00
CA MET A 1 -2.20 4.36 10.46
C MET A 1 -0.82 3.92 10.90
N LEU A 2 0.24 4.74 10.82
CA LEU A 2 1.64 4.31 11.09
C LEU A 2 1.83 3.62 12.45
N ILE A 3 1.07 4.02 13.47
CA ILE A 3 1.07 3.37 14.79
C ILE A 3 0.57 1.92 14.73
N GLU A 4 -0.51 1.67 13.98
CA GLU A 4 -1.13 0.34 13.81
C GLU A 4 -0.20 -0.65 13.10
N GLU A 5 0.71 -0.13 12.29
CA GLU A 5 1.68 -0.91 11.51
C GLU A 5 3.00 -1.18 12.28
N SER A 6 3.09 -0.72 13.52
CA SER A 6 4.27 -0.97 14.35
C SER A 6 4.27 -2.40 14.89
N ARG A 7 5.41 -3.08 14.78
CA ARG A 7 5.64 -4.44 15.31
C ARG A 7 5.84 -4.47 16.83
N THR A 8 6.21 -3.34 17.42
CA THR A 8 6.40 -3.19 18.87
C THR A 8 5.57 -2.01 19.39
N PRO A 9 5.27 -1.95 20.70
CA PRO A 9 4.46 -0.86 21.25
C PRO A 9 5.01 0.54 20.93
N VAL A 10 4.11 1.45 20.58
CA VAL A 10 4.37 2.87 20.32
C VAL A 10 3.70 3.69 21.42
N THR A 11 4.39 4.71 21.92
CA THR A 11 3.82 5.73 22.81
C THR A 11 3.69 7.06 22.05
N VAL A 12 2.48 7.63 22.09
CA VAL A 12 2.20 8.95 21.51
C VAL A 12 2.35 10.01 22.59
N GLY A 13 3.38 10.85 22.44
CA GLY A 13 3.65 12.00 23.30
C GLY A 13 2.92 13.26 22.86
N SER A 14 3.27 14.38 23.50
CA SER A 14 2.75 15.69 23.11
C SER A 14 3.15 16.02 21.67
N GLY A 15 2.24 16.71 20.95
CA GLY A 15 2.46 17.12 19.56
C GLY A 15 2.56 15.97 18.55
N CYS A 16 1.94 14.82 18.84
CA CYS A 16 2.00 13.60 18.00
C CYS A 16 3.43 13.04 17.83
N SER A 17 4.32 13.33 18.78
CA SER A 17 5.64 12.70 18.82
C SER A 17 5.49 11.20 19.11
N LEU A 18 6.15 10.36 18.32
CA LEU A 18 6.15 8.91 18.52
C LEU A 18 7.44 8.50 19.21
N THR A 19 7.32 7.68 20.25
CA THR A 19 8.45 7.06 20.96
C THR A 19 8.23 5.56 21.06
N GLY A 20 9.31 4.78 21.00
CA GLY A 20 9.20 3.33 20.80
C GLY A 20 8.78 2.99 19.36
N GLY A 21 8.26 1.78 19.18
CA GLY A 21 7.90 1.26 17.87
C GLY A 21 9.04 0.69 17.05
N SER A 22 8.68 -0.18 16.12
CA SER A 22 9.56 -0.70 15.08
C SER A 22 8.72 -1.04 13.87
N TRP A 23 9.24 -0.70 12.69
CA TRP A 23 8.54 -0.88 11.42
C TRP A 23 9.38 -1.70 10.49
N TYR A 24 8.70 -2.44 9.62
CA TYR A 24 9.31 -3.27 8.60
C TYR A 24 8.59 -3.05 7.28
N SER A 25 9.35 -2.83 6.23
CA SER A 25 8.80 -2.67 4.89
C SER A 25 8.76 -4.02 4.20
N ALA A 26 7.54 -4.49 3.89
CA ALA A 26 7.39 -5.69 3.07
C ALA A 26 7.93 -5.51 1.64
N PHE A 27 8.07 -4.26 1.18
CA PHE A 27 8.52 -3.96 -0.18
C PHE A 27 10.01 -4.21 -0.40
N ASP A 28 10.85 -3.92 0.59
CA ASP A 28 12.32 -3.98 0.45
C ASP A 28 13.04 -4.66 1.62
N GLY A 29 12.32 -5.10 2.66
CA GLY A 29 12.88 -5.75 3.84
C GLY A 29 13.55 -4.80 4.83
N THR A 30 13.48 -3.48 4.63
CA THR A 30 14.04 -2.50 5.55
C THR A 30 13.34 -2.54 6.90
N GLU A 31 14.09 -2.41 7.99
CA GLU A 31 13.57 -2.21 9.34
C GLU A 31 14.05 -0.88 9.92
N THR A 32 13.22 -0.26 10.75
CA THR A 32 13.58 0.98 11.45
C THR A 32 12.88 1.08 12.80
N ILE A 33 13.47 1.86 13.70
CA ILE A 33 12.82 2.40 14.90
C ILE A 33 12.56 3.91 14.78
N ASP A 34 13.04 4.53 13.70
CA ASP A 34 12.78 5.93 13.35
C ASP A 34 11.56 5.99 12.43
N PRO A 35 10.38 6.41 12.92
CA PRO A 35 9.15 6.47 12.13
C PRO A 35 9.25 7.44 10.95
N SER A 36 10.17 8.41 10.97
CA SER A 36 10.35 9.35 9.85
C SER A 36 10.95 8.71 8.59
N LYS A 37 11.46 7.47 8.71
CA LYS A 37 11.98 6.69 7.57
C LYS A 37 10.89 5.94 6.82
N PHE A 38 9.67 5.92 7.33
CA PHE A 38 8.56 5.13 6.82
C PHE A 38 7.36 6.01 6.50
N ASP A 39 6.65 5.63 5.45
CA ASP A 39 5.39 6.22 5.05
C ASP A 39 4.29 5.14 5.07
N ILE A 40 3.04 5.57 5.12
CA ILE A 40 1.91 4.71 4.79
C ILE A 40 1.71 4.76 3.27
N ASP A 41 1.81 3.60 2.63
CA ASP A 41 1.44 3.41 1.23
C ASP A 41 -0.02 2.93 1.13
N HIS A 42 -0.73 3.44 0.14
CA HIS A 42 -1.99 2.86 -0.31
C HIS A 42 -1.67 1.75 -1.29
N MET A 43 -2.06 0.51 -1.00
CA MET A 43 -1.75 -0.64 -1.87
C MET A 43 -2.08 -0.33 -3.33
N VAL A 44 -3.31 0.15 -3.58
CA VAL A 44 -3.69 0.83 -4.82
C VAL A 44 -3.55 2.35 -4.61
N PRO A 45 -2.61 3.05 -5.27
CA PRO A 45 -2.41 4.50 -5.08
C PRO A 45 -3.68 5.30 -5.34
N LEU A 46 -3.86 6.43 -4.65
CA LEU A 46 -5.06 7.29 -4.82
C LEU A 46 -5.25 7.78 -6.26
N LYS A 47 -4.15 8.07 -6.97
CA LYS A 47 -4.20 8.44 -8.39
C LYS A 47 -4.58 7.25 -9.27
N GLU A 48 -4.01 6.08 -9.02
CA GLU A 48 -4.36 4.87 -9.77
C GLU A 48 -5.83 4.51 -9.57
N ALA A 49 -6.34 4.60 -8.34
CA ALA A 49 -7.77 4.43 -8.07
C ALA A 49 -8.63 5.44 -8.86
N TRP A 50 -8.18 6.70 -8.98
CA TRP A 50 -8.87 7.72 -9.77
C TRP A 50 -8.98 7.32 -11.24
N ASP A 51 -7.86 6.89 -11.84
CA ASP A 51 -7.81 6.45 -13.24
C ASP A 51 -8.64 5.17 -13.45
N SER A 52 -8.69 4.31 -12.45
CA SER A 52 -9.49 3.08 -12.39
C SER A 52 -10.98 3.27 -12.02
N GLY A 53 -11.49 4.51 -12.10
CA GLY A 53 -12.92 4.82 -11.98
C GLY A 53 -13.36 5.56 -10.71
N ALA A 54 -12.46 5.80 -9.75
CA ALA A 54 -12.81 6.58 -8.57
C ALA A 54 -13.08 8.06 -8.88
N TRP A 55 -12.76 8.53 -10.09
CA TRP A 55 -13.16 9.87 -10.55
C TRP A 55 -14.67 10.11 -10.52
N GLY A 56 -15.47 9.05 -10.72
CA GLY A 56 -16.93 9.11 -10.69
C GLY A 56 -17.53 9.02 -9.28
N TRP A 57 -16.70 8.86 -8.25
CA TRP A 57 -17.18 8.69 -6.87
C TRP A 57 -17.46 10.03 -6.17
N SER A 58 -18.38 9.99 -5.23
CA SER A 58 -18.58 11.11 -4.31
C SER A 58 -17.31 11.35 -3.47
N PRO A 59 -17.11 12.58 -2.95
CA PRO A 59 -16.01 12.87 -2.02
C PRO A 59 -15.97 11.92 -0.82
N GLU A 60 -17.13 11.58 -0.25
CA GLU A 60 -17.25 10.70 0.91
C GLU A 60 -16.77 9.28 0.60
N ARG A 61 -17.11 8.76 -0.59
CA ARG A 61 -16.63 7.43 -1.02
C ARG A 61 -15.12 7.42 -1.26
N ARG A 62 -14.55 8.48 -1.83
CA ARG A 62 -13.09 8.62 -1.97
C ARG A 62 -12.38 8.71 -0.62
N GLN A 63 -12.96 9.43 0.33
CA GLN A 63 -12.45 9.48 1.70
C GLN A 63 -12.53 8.10 2.38
N ALA A 64 -13.62 7.35 2.16
CA ALA A 64 -13.76 6.00 2.70
C ALA A 64 -12.70 5.05 2.12
N PHE A 65 -12.41 5.14 0.81
CA PHE A 65 -11.31 4.40 0.17
C PHE A 65 -9.94 4.76 0.78
N ALA A 66 -9.65 6.06 0.91
CA ALA A 66 -8.37 6.54 1.41
C ALA A 66 -8.06 6.13 2.86
N ASN A 67 -9.08 5.73 3.62
CA ASN A 67 -8.97 5.35 5.03
C ASN A 67 -9.39 3.88 5.28
N ASP A 68 -9.55 3.08 4.23
CA ASP A 68 -9.98 1.69 4.37
C ASP A 68 -8.88 0.85 5.01
N MET A 69 -9.18 0.23 6.15
CA MET A 69 -8.28 -0.68 6.86
C MET A 69 -8.90 -2.08 7.02
N SER A 70 -9.94 -2.39 6.25
CA SER A 70 -10.61 -3.69 6.32
C SER A 70 -9.86 -4.83 5.63
N ILE A 71 -8.97 -4.49 4.69
CA ILE A 71 -7.97 -5.40 4.12
C ILE A 71 -6.64 -5.03 4.80
N PRO A 72 -5.89 -6.00 5.36
CA PRO A 72 -4.68 -5.71 6.13
C PRO A 72 -3.66 -4.85 5.37
N GLU A 73 -3.54 -5.04 4.06
CA GLU A 73 -2.58 -4.34 3.22
C GLU A 73 -3.13 -3.06 2.55
N SER A 74 -4.42 -2.71 2.70
CA SER A 74 -4.97 -1.49 2.07
C SER A 74 -4.12 -0.24 2.39
N LEU A 75 -3.63 -0.16 3.64
CA LEU A 75 -2.71 0.85 4.13
C LEU A 75 -1.54 0.17 4.84
N ILE A 76 -0.36 0.13 4.20
CA ILE A 76 0.81 -0.60 4.70
C ILE A 76 1.96 0.35 5.02
N ALA A 77 2.65 0.15 6.15
CA ALA A 77 3.88 0.89 6.42
C ALA A 77 5.05 0.35 5.60
N VAL A 78 5.68 1.22 4.82
CA VAL A 78 6.80 0.86 3.96
C VAL A 78 7.90 1.91 4.06
N SER A 79 9.11 1.56 3.62
CA SER A 79 10.19 2.52 3.60
C SER A 79 9.81 3.71 2.71
N ALA A 80 10.14 4.91 3.15
CA ALA A 80 9.80 6.12 2.42
C ALA A 80 10.47 6.15 1.03
N SER A 81 11.61 5.45 0.86
CA SER A 81 12.25 5.25 -0.45
C SER A 81 11.41 4.37 -1.37
N SER A 82 10.92 3.23 -0.89
CA SER A 82 10.11 2.33 -1.72
C SER A 82 8.74 2.92 -2.05
N ASN A 83 8.12 3.62 -1.11
CA ASN A 83 6.87 4.36 -1.35
C ASN A 83 7.04 5.40 -2.49
N ARG A 84 8.10 6.21 -2.41
CA ARG A 84 8.41 7.21 -3.45
C ARG A 84 8.79 6.58 -4.79
N SER A 85 9.42 5.40 -4.77
CA SER A 85 9.75 4.66 -5.99
C SER A 85 8.49 4.10 -6.67
N LYS A 86 7.50 3.64 -5.90
CA LYS A 86 6.22 3.16 -6.40
C LYS A 86 5.37 4.31 -6.96
N GLY A 87 5.27 5.40 -6.20
CA GLY A 87 4.48 6.57 -6.62
C GLY A 87 3.02 6.21 -6.92
N ALA A 88 2.59 6.45 -8.15
CA ALA A 88 1.24 6.13 -8.62
C ALA A 88 1.19 4.91 -9.55
N SER A 89 2.31 4.19 -9.71
CA SER A 89 2.42 3.09 -10.65
C SER A 89 1.61 1.87 -10.24
N ASP A 90 1.08 1.19 -11.24
CA ASP A 90 0.39 -0.09 -11.14
C ASP A 90 1.41 -1.27 -11.17
N PRO A 91 0.95 -2.53 -11.01
CA PRO A 91 1.81 -3.71 -11.13
C PRO A 91 2.53 -3.91 -12.47
N ALA A 92 2.08 -3.27 -13.56
CA ALA A 92 2.77 -3.35 -14.85
C ALA A 92 4.00 -2.43 -14.90
N GLU A 93 3.94 -1.31 -14.20
CA GLU A 93 5.03 -0.33 -14.12
C GLU A 93 5.97 -0.56 -12.94
N TRP A 94 5.45 -1.07 -11.82
CA TRP A 94 6.22 -1.23 -10.58
C TRP A 94 5.79 -2.46 -9.77
N LEU A 95 6.79 -3.23 -9.35
CA LEU A 95 6.63 -4.28 -8.34
C LEU A 95 7.63 -4.05 -7.20
N PRO A 96 7.33 -4.51 -5.99
CA PRO A 96 8.25 -4.46 -4.87
C PRO A 96 9.63 -5.02 -5.22
N PRO A 97 10.76 -4.38 -4.83
CA PRO A 97 12.10 -4.94 -5.03
C PRO A 97 12.25 -6.35 -4.46
N ARG A 98 11.55 -6.63 -3.35
CA ARG A 98 11.53 -7.91 -2.66
C ARG A 98 10.59 -8.91 -3.35
N LYS A 99 11.16 -9.77 -4.20
CA LYS A 99 10.40 -10.75 -5.03
C LYS A 99 9.53 -11.69 -4.21
N GLU A 100 9.98 -12.10 -3.03
CA GLU A 100 9.19 -12.99 -2.16
C GLU A 100 7.91 -12.34 -1.62
N PHE A 101 7.71 -11.02 -1.83
CA PHE A 101 6.45 -10.33 -1.53
C PHE A 101 5.52 -10.19 -2.73
N HIS A 102 5.93 -10.55 -3.95
CA HIS A 102 5.15 -10.32 -5.17
C HIS A 102 3.77 -10.97 -5.15
N CYS A 103 3.66 -12.23 -4.74
CA CYS A 103 2.38 -12.93 -4.67
C CYS A 103 1.39 -12.23 -3.74
N ARG A 104 1.84 -11.88 -2.54
CA ARG A 104 1.01 -11.16 -1.56
C ARG A 104 0.66 -9.75 -2.02
N TYR A 105 1.58 -9.07 -2.71
CA TYR A 105 1.34 -7.75 -3.29
C TYR A 105 0.22 -7.79 -4.33
N VAL A 106 0.27 -8.70 -5.31
CA VAL A 106 -0.77 -8.77 -6.35
C VAL A 106 -2.10 -9.30 -5.85
N ASP A 107 -2.10 -10.23 -4.89
CA ASP A 107 -3.35 -10.70 -4.27
C ASP A 107 -4.04 -9.59 -3.48
N ALA A 108 -3.28 -8.82 -2.67
CA ALA A 108 -3.81 -7.65 -1.96
C ALA A 108 -4.31 -6.57 -2.92
N TRP A 109 -3.57 -6.32 -4.01
CA TRP A 109 -3.96 -5.38 -5.05
C TRP A 109 -5.32 -5.76 -5.68
N ILE A 110 -5.50 -7.04 -6.04
CA ILE A 110 -6.77 -7.57 -6.54
C ILE A 110 -7.89 -7.39 -5.51
N GLU A 111 -7.64 -7.74 -4.24
CA GLU A 111 -8.64 -7.64 -3.17
C GLU A 111 -9.14 -6.20 -2.99
N VAL A 112 -8.22 -5.23 -2.99
CA VAL A 112 -8.54 -3.79 -2.90
C VAL A 112 -9.37 -3.36 -4.12
N LYS A 113 -8.96 -3.70 -5.34
CA LYS A 113 -9.71 -3.33 -6.55
C LYS A 113 -11.10 -3.96 -6.58
N GLN A 114 -11.24 -5.22 -6.18
CA GLN A 114 -12.53 -5.90 -6.09
C GLN A 114 -13.45 -5.25 -5.06
N ARG A 115 -12.95 -5.00 -3.85
CA ARG A 115 -13.74 -4.40 -2.77
C ARG A 115 -14.32 -3.05 -3.17
N TRP A 116 -13.53 -2.24 -3.87
CA TRP A 116 -13.92 -0.88 -4.25
C TRP A 116 -14.55 -0.78 -5.64
N ASN A 117 -14.64 -1.89 -6.36
CA ASN A 117 -15.12 -1.98 -7.74
C ASN A 117 -14.36 -1.01 -8.66
N LEU A 118 -13.03 -1.09 -8.60
CA LEU A 118 -12.09 -0.41 -9.48
C LEU A 118 -11.81 -1.31 -10.70
N SER A 119 -11.66 -0.70 -11.88
CA SER A 119 -11.23 -1.42 -13.08
C SER A 119 -9.75 -1.77 -13.04
N MET A 120 -9.34 -2.68 -13.92
CA MET A 120 -7.94 -2.86 -14.30
C MET A 120 -7.84 -2.62 -15.80
N ASP A 121 -6.75 -2.00 -16.25
CA ASP A 121 -6.44 -2.00 -17.67
C ASP A 121 -5.76 -3.32 -18.09
N GLN A 122 -5.51 -3.47 -19.39
CA GLN A 122 -4.96 -4.72 -19.93
C GLN A 122 -3.51 -4.96 -19.49
N ALA A 123 -2.68 -3.94 -19.43
CA ALA A 123 -1.27 -4.09 -19.07
C ALA A 123 -1.14 -4.50 -17.61
N GLU A 124 -1.90 -3.84 -16.74
CA GLU A 124 -2.03 -4.19 -15.33
C GLU A 124 -2.50 -5.63 -15.14
N HIS A 125 -3.59 -6.01 -15.82
CA HIS A 125 -4.13 -7.36 -15.74
C HIS A 125 -3.10 -8.42 -16.13
N ASP A 126 -2.39 -8.20 -17.24
CA ASP A 126 -1.41 -9.16 -17.76
C ASP A 126 -0.21 -9.29 -16.83
N ALA A 127 0.28 -8.18 -16.27
CA ALA A 127 1.35 -8.19 -15.27
C ALA A 127 0.95 -8.96 -14.00
N ILE A 128 -0.26 -8.72 -13.48
CA ILE A 128 -0.80 -9.47 -12.34
C ILE A 128 -0.91 -10.96 -12.67
N ALA A 129 -1.42 -11.31 -13.86
CA ALA A 129 -1.56 -12.70 -14.27
C ALA A 129 -0.19 -13.42 -14.37
N GLU A 130 0.83 -12.74 -14.91
CA GLU A 130 2.19 -13.26 -14.98
C GLU A 130 2.79 -13.50 -13.58
N VAL A 131 2.65 -12.55 -12.66
CA VAL A 131 3.13 -12.71 -11.28
C VAL A 131 2.42 -13.89 -10.61
N ARG A 132 1.09 -13.98 -10.72
CA ARG A 132 0.32 -15.06 -10.10
C ARG A 132 0.60 -16.44 -10.66
N ALA A 133 1.02 -16.55 -11.92
CA ALA A 133 1.41 -17.83 -12.51
C ALA A 133 2.72 -18.38 -11.91
N ASN A 134 3.50 -17.54 -11.24
CA ASN A 134 4.76 -17.87 -10.58
C ASN A 134 4.63 -17.93 -9.04
N CYS A 135 3.38 -17.90 -8.56
CA CYS A 135 2.97 -18.27 -7.22
C CYS A 135 2.43 -19.71 -7.25
#